data_AF-A0AAN8NMV0-F1
#
_entry.id   AF-A0AAN8NMV0-F1
#
_cell.length_a   1.000
_cell.length_b   1.000
_cell.length_c   1.000
_cell.angle_alpha   90.00
_cell.angle_beta   90.00
_cell.angle_gamma   90.00
#
_symmetry.space_group_name_H-M   'P 1'
#
loop_
_entity.id
_entity.type
_entity.pdbx_description
1 polymer ?
#
loop_
_entity_poly.entity_id
_entity_poly.type
_entity_poly.pdbx_seq_one_letter_code
_entity_poly.pdbx_strand_id
1 'polypeptide(L)'
;MPQYEILRHIVHTTGPAGLESLPENLIEDIISYLPASTVAALCEVSPKVLKIVCEQNRDRYFGYRKHLSSIFMPAIIYGAYERVAGEGVEEHSQGAKSLADVICNELGRNR
;
A
#
# COMPACT_ATOMS: atom_id res chain seq x y z
N MET A 1 -19.95 4.74 -9.23
CA MET A 1 -20.08 3.73 -8.15
C MET A 1 -20.16 2.24 -8.59
N PRO A 2 -19.63 1.78 -9.76
CA PRO A 2 -19.52 0.32 -10.02
C PRO A 2 -18.10 -0.25 -9.94
N GLN A 3 -17.04 0.57 -10.01
CA GLN A 3 -15.65 0.09 -10.10
C GLN A 3 -15.10 -0.44 -8.76
N TYR A 4 -15.51 0.15 -7.64
CA TYR A 4 -15.03 -0.22 -6.30
C TYR A 4 -15.51 -1.61 -5.86
N GLU A 5 -16.74 -2.00 -6.20
CA GLU A 5 -17.26 -3.34 -5.88
C GLU A 5 -16.54 -4.45 -6.65
N ILE A 6 -16.16 -4.20 -7.91
CA ILE A 6 -15.42 -5.16 -8.74
C ILE A 6 -14.04 -5.44 -8.14
N LEU A 7 -13.31 -4.40 -7.74
CA LEU A 7 -11.97 -4.55 -7.16
C LEU A 7 -12.02 -5.25 -5.80
N ARG A 8 -13.01 -4.91 -4.96
CA ARG A 8 -13.25 -5.63 -3.70
C ARG A 8 -13.54 -7.11 -3.96
N HIS A 9 -14.35 -7.43 -4.96
CA HIS A 9 -14.63 -8.82 -5.32
C HIS A 9 -13.38 -9.53 -5.81
N ILE A 10 -12.58 -8.96 -6.70
CA ILE A 10 -11.35 -9.61 -7.20
C ILE A 10 -10.35 -9.85 -6.06
N VAL A 11 -10.15 -8.88 -5.17
CA VAL A 11 -9.24 -9.07 -4.03
C VAL A 11 -9.76 -10.11 -3.03
N HIS A 12 -11.07 -10.16 -2.77
CA HIS A 12 -11.65 -11.11 -1.81
C HIS A 12 -11.97 -12.51 -2.38
N THR A 13 -12.25 -12.66 -3.67
CA THR A 13 -12.68 -13.95 -4.26
C THR A 13 -11.55 -14.72 -4.94
N THR A 14 -10.54 -14.05 -5.51
CA THR A 14 -9.40 -14.75 -6.14
C THR A 14 -8.26 -15.06 -5.16
N GLY A 15 -8.32 -14.52 -3.93
CA GLY A 15 -7.27 -14.66 -2.95
C GLY A 15 -5.91 -14.08 -3.42
N PRO A 16 -4.86 -14.19 -2.59
CA PRO A 16 -3.52 -13.69 -2.94
C PRO A 16 -2.93 -14.37 -4.20
N ALA A 17 -3.38 -15.58 -4.55
CA ALA A 17 -2.92 -16.32 -5.72
C ALA A 17 -3.28 -15.66 -7.06
N GLY A 18 -4.41 -14.94 -7.14
CA GLY A 18 -4.79 -14.21 -8.35
C GLY A 18 -3.86 -13.04 -8.66
N LEU A 19 -3.42 -12.30 -7.64
CA LEU A 19 -2.53 -11.15 -7.79
C LEU A 19 -1.12 -11.54 -8.23
N GLU A 20 -0.60 -12.68 -7.78
CA GLU A 20 0.74 -13.15 -8.15
C GLU A 20 0.89 -13.38 -9.66
N SER A 21 -0.19 -13.79 -10.34
CA SER A 21 -0.21 -14.03 -11.78
C SER A 21 -0.33 -12.77 -12.66
N LEU A 22 -0.73 -11.64 -12.08
CA LEU A 22 -0.93 -10.40 -12.84
C LEU A 22 0.40 -9.71 -13.16
N PRO A 23 0.53 -9.02 -14.30
CA PRO A 23 1.70 -8.19 -14.58
C PRO A 23 1.76 -7.01 -13.61
N GLU A 24 2.99 -6.54 -13.33
CA GLU A 24 3.25 -5.54 -12.28
C GLU A 24 2.45 -4.25 -12.50
N ASN A 25 2.39 -3.73 -13.73
CA ASN A 25 1.62 -2.53 -14.08
C ASN A 25 0.12 -2.63 -13.72
N LEU A 26 -0.51 -3.81 -13.89
CA LEU A 26 -1.91 -3.99 -13.50
C LEU A 26 -2.08 -4.04 -11.98
N ILE A 27 -1.09 -4.56 -11.25
CA ILE A 27 -1.10 -4.54 -9.79
C ILE A 27 -0.96 -3.10 -9.29
N GLU A 28 -0.08 -2.31 -9.90
CA GLU A 28 0.07 -0.88 -9.58
C GLU A 28 -1.24 -0.11 -9.82
N ASP A 29 -1.87 -0.33 -10.97
CA ASP A 29 -3.18 0.26 -11.28
C ASP A 29 -4.22 -0.14 -10.22
N ILE A 30 -4.31 -1.43 -9.87
CA ILE A 30 -5.23 -1.92 -8.83
C ILE A 30 -4.98 -1.22 -7.49
N ILE A 31 -3.71 -1.16 -7.04
CA ILE A 31 -3.32 -0.53 -5.77
C ILE A 31 -3.75 0.93 -5.73
N SER A 32 -3.66 1.66 -6.84
CA SER A 32 -4.02 3.08 -6.91
C SER A 32 -5.49 3.37 -6.58
N TYR A 33 -6.38 2.38 -6.72
CA TYR A 33 -7.81 2.51 -6.40
C TYR A 33 -8.18 1.98 -5.01
N LEU A 34 -7.22 1.42 -4.28
CA LEU A 34 -7.47 0.79 -2.99
C LEU A 34 -7.13 1.74 -1.83
N PRO A 35 -7.92 1.72 -0.74
CA PRO A 35 -7.55 2.41 0.50
C PRO A 35 -6.19 1.92 1.01
N ALA A 36 -5.40 2.83 1.61
CA ALA A 36 -4.07 2.50 2.12
C ALA A 36 -4.09 1.32 3.12
N SER A 37 -5.16 1.19 3.90
CA SER A 37 -5.38 0.06 4.81
C SER A 37 -5.51 -1.29 4.07
N THR A 38 -6.16 -1.31 2.92
CA THR A 38 -6.31 -2.51 2.09
C THR A 38 -4.98 -2.86 1.42
N VAL A 39 -4.23 -1.85 0.96
CA VAL A 39 -2.88 -2.05 0.41
C VAL A 39 -1.95 -2.62 1.47
N ALA A 40 -2.00 -2.12 2.71
CA ALA A 40 -1.22 -2.66 3.82
C ALA A 40 -1.54 -4.15 4.06
N ALA A 41 -2.83 -4.51 4.09
CA ALA A 41 -3.26 -5.90 4.24
C ALA A 41 -2.79 -6.79 3.07
N LEU A 42 -2.80 -6.28 1.84
CA LEU A 42 -2.29 -6.99 0.66
C LEU A 42 -0.78 -7.25 0.74
N CYS A 43 0.00 -6.29 1.23
CA CYS A 43 1.44 -6.44 1.44
C CYS A 43 1.77 -7.56 2.44
N GLU A 44 0.91 -7.82 3.43
CA GLU A 44 1.11 -8.90 4.40
C GLU A 44 0.89 -10.30 3.80
N VAL A 45 0.07 -10.41 2.75
CA VAL A 45 -0.33 -11.70 2.16
C VAL A 45 0.27 -11.98 0.77
N SER A 46 0.79 -10.97 0.08
CA SER A 46 1.42 -11.10 -1.26
C SER A 46 2.81 -10.46 -1.26
N PRO A 47 3.89 -11.28 -1.32
CA PRO A 47 5.26 -10.79 -1.43
C PRO A 47 5.49 -9.94 -2.69
N LYS A 48 4.79 -10.23 -3.79
CA LYS A 48 4.89 -9.44 -5.02
C LYS A 48 4.32 -8.04 -4.84
N VAL A 49 3.14 -7.92 -4.21
CA VAL A 49 2.56 -6.61 -3.86
C VAL A 49 3.49 -5.85 -2.93
N LEU A 50 4.03 -6.51 -1.89
CA LEU A 50 4.98 -5.90 -0.97
C LEU A 50 6.21 -5.34 -1.70
N LYS A 51 6.78 -6.12 -2.63
CA LYS A 51 7.93 -5.69 -3.44
C LYS A 51 7.60 -4.44 -4.26
N ILE A 52 6.49 -4.46 -5.00
CA ILE A 52 6.06 -3.33 -5.84
C ILE A 52 5.85 -2.07 -4.99
N VAL A 53 5.10 -2.17 -3.89
CA VAL A 53 4.84 -1.05 -2.98
C VAL A 53 6.14 -0.50 -2.38
N CYS A 54 7.07 -1.38 -1.99
CA CYS A 54 8.37 -0.97 -1.47
C CYS A 54 9.22 -0.27 -2.52
N GLU A 55 9.22 -0.75 -3.77
CA GLU A 55 9.93 -0.13 -4.89
C GLU A 55 9.38 1.27 -5.18
N GLN A 56 8.06 1.42 -5.26
CA GLN A 56 7.40 2.73 -5.46
C GLN A 56 7.68 3.73 -4.34
N ASN A 57 7.89 3.26 -3.11
CA ASN A 57 8.11 4.11 -1.95
C ASN A 57 9.59 4.15 -1.53
N ARG A 58 10.50 3.55 -2.29
CA ARG A 58 11.92 3.43 -1.93
C ARG A 58 12.58 4.80 -1.81
N ASP A 59 12.41 5.66 -2.81
CA ASP A 59 12.99 7.01 -2.81
C ASP A 59 12.38 7.88 -1.71
N ARG A 60 11.07 7.70 -1.43
CA ARG A 60 10.40 8.38 -0.31
C ARG A 60 10.96 7.93 1.03
N TYR A 61 11.27 6.65 1.20
CA TYR A 61 11.86 6.12 2.43
C TYR A 61 13.30 6.59 2.64
N PHE A 62 14.14 6.54 1.60
CA PHE A 62 15.57 6.91 1.68
C PHE A 62 15.85 8.41 1.54
N GLY A 63 14.92 9.19 0.97
CA GLY A 63 14.97 10.64 0.94
C GLY A 63 14.98 11.26 2.34
N TYR A 64 14.56 10.51 3.36
CA TYR A 64 14.65 10.88 4.77
C TYR A 64 15.72 10.03 5.47
N ARG A 65 16.40 10.61 6.47
CA ARG A 65 17.33 9.84 7.32
C ARG A 65 16.56 8.68 7.97
N LYS A 66 17.16 7.48 8.05
CA LYS A 66 16.54 6.25 8.59
C LYS A 66 15.79 6.43 9.93
N HIS A 67 16.28 7.29 10.82
CA HIS A 67 15.63 7.55 12.11
C HIS A 67 14.38 8.44 12.00
N LEU A 68 14.33 9.27 10.96
CA LEU A 68 13.25 10.20 10.68
C LEU A 68 12.18 9.57 9.77
N SER A 69 12.51 8.55 8.97
CA SER A 69 11.54 7.88 8.10
C SER A 69 10.36 7.30 8.89
N SER A 70 10.59 6.63 10.02
CA SER A 70 9.50 6.13 10.87
C SER A 70 8.52 7.20 11.38
N ILE A 71 8.97 8.46 11.50
CA ILE A 71 8.17 9.58 11.97
C ILE A 71 7.42 10.24 10.80
N PHE A 72 8.08 10.40 9.65
CA PHE A 72 7.53 11.15 8.52
C PHE A 72 6.83 10.27 7.48
N MET A 73 7.12 8.96 7.41
CA MET A 73 6.54 8.06 6.42
C MET A 73 5.01 8.00 6.50
N PRO A 74 4.35 7.93 7.67
CA PRO A 74 2.89 8.00 7.73
C PRO A 74 2.31 9.24 7.05
N ALA A 75 2.92 10.42 7.24
CA ALA A 75 2.46 11.66 6.62
C ALA A 75 2.72 11.70 5.10
N ILE A 76 3.83 11.10 4.65
CA ILE A 76 4.16 10.98 3.23
C ILE A 76 3.16 10.04 2.54
N ILE A 77 2.89 8.87 3.13
CA ILE A 77 1.93 7.91 2.62
C ILE A 77 0.53 8.52 2.60
N TYR A 78 0.15 9.26 3.64
CA TYR A 78 -1.12 10.00 3.68
C TYR A 78 -1.28 10.97 2.52
N GLY A 79 -0.21 11.65 2.11
CA GLY A 79 -0.23 12.55 0.95
C GLY A 79 -0.10 11.85 -0.40
N ALA A 80 0.50 10.65 -0.44
CA ALA A 80 0.81 9.94 -1.67
C ALA A 80 -0.33 9.01 -2.13
N TYR A 81 -1.17 8.53 -1.21
CA TYR A 81 -2.32 7.69 -1.51
C TYR A 81 -3.58 8.52 -1.40
N GLU A 82 -4.36 8.59 -2.47
CA GLU A 82 -5.60 9.36 -2.44
C GLU A 82 -6.63 8.70 -1.52
N ARG A 83 -7.30 9.52 -0.73
CA ARG A 83 -8.43 9.07 0.08
C ARG A 83 -9.59 8.65 -0.82
N VAL A 84 -10.06 7.43 -0.63
CA VAL A 84 -11.13 6.88 -1.48
C VAL A 84 -12.50 7.41 -1.03
N ALA A 85 -13.46 7.49 -1.95
CA ALA A 85 -14.82 7.94 -1.65
C ALA A 85 -15.47 7.04 -0.56
N GLY A 86 -15.90 7.66 0.53
CA GLY A 86 -16.49 6.97 1.68
C GLY A 86 -15.51 6.61 2.80
N GLU A 87 -14.20 6.76 2.60
CA GLU A 87 -13.18 6.57 3.65
C GLU A 87 -13.13 7.80 4.57
N GLY A 88 -13.25 7.58 5.89
CA GLY A 88 -13.09 8.64 6.89
C GLY A 88 -11.67 9.20 6.94
N VAL A 89 -11.50 10.44 7.44
CA VAL A 89 -10.15 11.03 7.61
C VAL A 89 -9.31 10.22 8.60
N GLU A 90 -9.92 9.76 9.69
CA GLU A 90 -9.26 8.91 10.68
C GLU A 90 -8.88 7.54 10.10
N GLU A 91 -9.78 6.93 9.33
CA GLU A 91 -9.53 5.65 8.65
C GLU A 91 -8.37 5.77 7.67
N HIS A 92 -8.34 6.84 6.88
CA HIS A 92 -7.27 7.12 5.94
C HIS A 92 -5.93 7.36 6.65
N SER A 93 -5.94 8.13 7.75
CA SER A 93 -4.76 8.37 8.58
C SER A 93 -4.19 7.07 9.17
N GLN A 94 -5.08 6.22 9.68
CA GLN A 94 -4.69 4.93 10.24
C GLN A 94 -4.20 3.95 9.17
N GLY A 95 -4.83 3.96 7.98
CA GLY A 95 -4.37 3.19 6.82
C GLY A 95 -2.99 3.61 6.36
N ALA A 96 -2.74 4.91 6.24
CA ALA A 96 -1.45 5.47 5.85
C ALA A 96 -0.35 5.10 6.85
N LYS A 97 -0.65 5.15 8.16
CA LYS A 97 0.28 4.70 9.20
C LYS A 97 0.60 3.20 9.06
N SER A 98 -0.43 2.37 8.89
CA SER A 98 -0.27 0.92 8.77
C SER A 98 0.60 0.55 7.56
N LEU A 99 0.36 1.19 6.42
CA LEU A 99 1.15 0.99 5.21
C LEU A 99 2.60 1.50 5.37
N ALA A 100 2.79 2.65 6.02
CA ALA A 100 4.11 3.18 6.33
C ALA A 100 4.92 2.23 7.23
N ASP A 101 4.29 1.61 8.24
CA ASP A 101 4.93 0.65 9.13
C ASP A 101 5.41 -0.59 8.35
N VAL A 102 4.59 -1.12 7.45
CA VAL A 102 4.95 -2.25 6.57
C VAL A 102 6.17 -1.91 5.70
N ILE A 103 6.13 -0.74 5.02
CA ILE A 103 7.24 -0.29 4.15
C ILE A 103 8.53 -0.10 4.95
N CYS A 104 8.45 0.56 6.11
CA CYS A 104 9.62 0.82 6.95
C CYS A 104 10.24 -0.47 7.48
N ASN A 105 9.41 -1.44 7.86
CA ASN A 105 9.87 -2.74 8.32
C ASN A 105 10.59 -3.51 7.20
N GLU A 106 10.02 -3.56 6.00
CA GLU A 106 10.59 -4.32 4.88
C GLU A 106 11.89 -3.69 4.36
N LEU A 107 11.86 -2.39 4.05
CA LEU A 107 13.06 -1.66 3.58
C LEU A 107 14.13 -1.52 4.68
N GLY A 108 13.74 -1.62 5.94
CA GLY A 108 14.65 -1.67 7.09
C GLY A 108 15.37 -3.01 7.26
N ARG A 109 14.73 -4.12 6.88
CA ARG A 109 15.23 -5.50 7.00
C ARG A 109 16.19 -5.92 5.87
N ASN A 110 15.93 -5.50 4.63
CA ASN A 110 16.75 -5.86 3.45
C ASN A 110 18.05 -5.04 3.33
N ARG A 111 18.80 -4.89 4.43
CA ARG A 111 20.11 -4.24 4.49
C ARG A 111 21.23 -5.22 4.76
#